data_AF-A0A7V1PT97-F1
#
_entry.id   AF-A0A7V1PT97-F1
#
_cell.length_a   1.000
_cell.length_b   1.000
_cell.length_c   1.000
_cell.angle_alpha   90.00
_cell.angle_beta   90.00
_cell.angle_gamma   90.00
#
_symmetry.space_group_name_H-M   'P 1'
#
loop_
_entity.id
_entity.type
_entity.pdbx_description
1 polymer ?
#
loop_
_entity_poly.entity_id
_entity_poly.type
_entity_poly.pdbx_seq_one_letter_code
_entity_poly.pdbx_strand_id
1 'polypeptide(L)'
;MKIAVTLFWIIIVALLLGLFSLNVGQTVNIDLLFTDLQQVNLVTVIYVSVLAGFLLGLTFWLVRLIKGKKEESRLKKTIKQLNEELAAMSGKADAPEELPRLGEAGSEGATVENP
;
A
#
# COMPACT_ATOMS: atom_id res chain seq x y z
N MET A 1 16.31 0.55 13.08
CA MET A 1 16.39 1.19 11.74
C MET A 1 15.23 2.15 11.43
N LYS A 2 13.96 1.76 11.61
CA LYS A 2 12.80 2.62 11.24
C LYS A 2 12.82 4.02 11.90
N ILE A 3 13.14 4.11 13.20
CA ILE A 3 13.23 5.40 13.92
C ILE A 3 14.27 6.35 13.31
N ALA A 4 15.46 5.85 12.97
CA ALA A 4 16.52 6.68 12.39
C ALA A 4 16.11 7.21 11.00
N VAL A 5 15.45 6.39 10.20
CA VAL A 5 14.90 6.80 8.90
C VAL A 5 13.80 7.85 9.07
N THR A 6 12.92 7.69 10.06
CA THR A 6 11.88 8.68 10.36
C THR A 6 12.48 10.01 10.81
N LEU A 7 13.46 10.01 11.73
CA LEU A 7 14.15 11.22 12.18
C LEU A 7 14.88 11.93 11.04
N PHE A 8 15.56 11.17 10.18
CA PHE A 8 16.21 11.70 8.98
C PHE A 8 15.20 12.44 8.08
N TRP A 9 14.03 11.83 7.84
CA TRP A 9 12.96 12.46 7.07
C TRP A 9 12.40 13.72 7.73
N ILE A 10 12.21 13.71 9.05
CA ILE A 10 11.74 14.89 9.80
C ILE A 10 12.72 16.04 9.65
N ILE A 11 14.02 15.79 9.79
CA ILE A 11 15.08 16.81 9.63
C ILE A 11 15.03 17.40 8.23
N ILE A 12 14.94 16.56 7.19
CA ILE A 12 14.81 17.02 5.79
C ILE A 12 13.59 17.93 5.62
N VAL A 13 12.42 17.51 6.11
CA VAL A 13 11.19 18.30 5.98
C VAL A 13 11.30 19.63 6.72
N ALA A 14 11.87 19.62 7.93
CA ALA A 14 12.09 20.85 8.69
C ALA A 14 13.05 21.81 7.97
N LEU A 15 14.12 21.29 7.37
CA LEU A 15 15.10 22.07 6.60
C LEU A 15 14.45 22.68 5.35
N LEU A 16 13.64 21.89 4.63
CA LEU A 16 12.85 22.39 3.50
C LEU A 16 11.91 23.50 3.96
N LEU A 17 11.13 23.30 5.03
CA LEU A 17 10.20 24.32 5.54
C LEU A 17 10.93 25.61 5.94
N GLY A 18 12.10 25.50 6.58
CA GLY A 18 12.94 26.66 6.90
C GLY A 18 13.40 27.42 5.65
N LEU A 19 13.89 26.69 4.64
CA LEU A 19 14.25 27.25 3.33
C LEU A 19 13.06 27.93 2.66
N PHE A 20 11.88 27.32 2.69
CA PHE A 20 10.66 27.93 2.17
C PHE A 20 10.31 29.22 2.90
N SER A 21 10.34 29.22 4.24
CA SER A 21 10.04 30.38 5.05
C SER A 21 10.95 31.57 4.77
N LEU A 22 12.23 31.32 4.47
CA LEU A 22 13.21 32.36 4.14
C LEU A 22 12.96 32.98 2.76
N ASN A 23 12.36 32.22 1.83
CA ASN A 23 12.22 32.62 0.43
C ASN A 23 10.77 32.97 0.03
N VAL A 24 9.84 33.11 0.99
CA VAL A 24 8.41 33.45 0.72
C VAL A 24 8.24 34.77 -0.04
N GLY A 25 9.15 35.73 0.16
CA GLY A 25 9.12 37.02 -0.52
C GLY A 25 9.94 37.08 -1.81
N GLN A 26 10.66 36.02 -2.17
CA GLN A 26 11.48 36.01 -3.38
C GLN A 26 10.60 35.75 -4.60
N THR A 27 10.73 36.64 -5.57
CA THR A 27 10.14 36.46 -6.89
C THR A 27 11.20 35.95 -7.84
N VAL A 28 10.80 35.05 -8.72
CA VAL A 28 11.63 34.51 -9.79
C VAL A 28 10.99 34.82 -11.13
N ASN A 29 11.82 35.13 -12.10
CA ASN A 29 11.38 35.21 -13.49
C ASN A 29 11.53 33.82 -14.09
N ILE A 30 10.43 33.29 -14.61
CA ILE A 30 10.41 31.97 -15.23
C ILE A 30 10.13 32.19 -16.70
N ASP A 31 11.04 31.68 -17.52
CA ASP A 31 10.82 31.56 -18.95
C ASP A 31 10.21 30.18 -19.19
N LEU A 32 8.86 30.12 -19.25
CA LEU A 32 8.17 28.90 -19.60
C LEU A 32 8.03 28.82 -21.11
N LEU A 33 9.04 28.28 -21.83
CA LEU A 33 9.10 27.84 -23.25
C LEU A 33 8.54 28.78 -24.36
N PHE A 34 7.45 29.50 -24.10
CA PHE A 34 6.74 30.46 -24.95
C PHE A 34 6.10 31.62 -24.14
N THR A 35 6.31 31.73 -22.82
CA THR A 35 5.71 32.78 -21.98
C THR A 35 6.64 33.20 -20.85
N ASP A 36 7.01 34.49 -20.86
CA ASP A 36 7.71 35.14 -19.77
C ASP A 36 6.74 35.48 -18.64
N LEU A 37 6.84 34.74 -17.54
CA LEU A 37 6.14 35.09 -16.31
C LEU A 37 7.11 35.85 -15.40
N GLN A 38 6.96 37.17 -15.40
CA GLN A 38 7.73 38.04 -14.53
C GLN A 38 7.10 38.12 -13.14
N GLN A 39 7.95 38.18 -12.11
CA GLN A 39 7.56 38.35 -10.71
C GLN A 39 6.69 37.24 -10.10
N VAL A 40 6.89 35.98 -10.50
CA VAL A 40 6.16 34.87 -9.89
C VAL A 40 6.79 34.54 -8.53
N ASN A 41 5.97 34.35 -7.50
CA ASN A 41 6.45 33.94 -6.19
C ASN A 41 7.08 32.54 -6.27
N LEU A 42 8.32 32.40 -5.80
CA LEU A 42 9.06 31.14 -5.80
C LEU A 42 8.25 29.98 -5.17
N VAL A 43 7.52 30.27 -4.09
CA VAL A 43 6.69 29.28 -3.40
C VAL A 43 5.62 28.71 -4.33
N THR A 44 4.99 29.55 -5.16
CA THR A 44 3.98 29.11 -6.14
C THR A 44 4.60 28.17 -7.17
N VAL A 45 5.79 28.50 -7.66
CA VAL A 45 6.51 27.66 -8.65
C VAL A 45 6.80 26.28 -8.10
N ILE A 46 7.34 26.23 -6.88
CA ILE A 46 7.68 24.95 -6.26
C ILE A 46 6.40 24.16 -5.98
N TYR A 47 5.34 24.81 -5.49
CA TYR A 47 4.06 24.14 -5.23
C TYR A 47 3.48 23.50 -6.49
N VAL A 48 3.44 24.24 -7.61
CA VAL A 48 2.96 23.72 -8.89
C VAL A 48 3.83 22.56 -9.39
N SER A 49 5.16 22.68 -9.25
CA SER A 49 6.10 21.64 -9.68
C SER A 49 5.94 20.34 -8.87
N VAL A 50 5.83 20.47 -7.54
CA VAL A 50 5.60 19.33 -6.64
C VAL A 50 4.24 18.69 -6.93
N LEU A 51 3.21 19.51 -7.14
CA LEU A 51 1.87 19.02 -7.48
C LEU A 51 1.86 18.25 -8.80
N ALA A 52 2.54 18.78 -9.83
CA ALA A 52 2.70 18.12 -11.12
C ALA A 52 3.45 16.77 -10.97
N GLY A 53 4.55 16.76 -10.21
CA GLY A 53 5.29 15.53 -9.90
C GLY A 53 4.44 14.51 -9.14
N PHE A 54 3.63 14.95 -8.18
CA PHE A 54 2.72 14.10 -7.41
C PHE A 54 1.63 13.50 -8.30
N LEU A 55 1.02 14.28 -9.19
CA LEU A 55 0.03 13.81 -10.16
C LEU A 55 0.61 12.75 -11.10
N LEU A 56 1.84 12.94 -11.57
CA LEU A 56 2.56 11.94 -12.37
C LEU A 56 2.84 10.68 -11.55
N GLY A 57 3.32 10.83 -10.31
CA GLY A 57 3.55 9.70 -9.40
C GLY A 57 2.29 8.89 -9.14
N LEU A 58 1.15 9.57 -8.93
CA LEU A 58 -0.16 8.96 -8.75
C LEU A 58 -0.59 8.17 -9.98
N THR A 59 -0.43 8.73 -11.18
CA THR A 59 -0.78 8.02 -12.42
C THR A 59 0.05 6.77 -12.60
N PHE A 60 1.37 6.82 -12.36
CA PHE A 60 2.22 5.62 -12.40
C PHE A 60 1.85 4.58 -11.33
N TRP A 61 1.56 5.03 -10.10
CA TRP A 61 1.15 4.14 -9.02
C TRP A 61 -0.18 3.45 -9.31
N LEU A 62 -1.15 4.19 -9.88
CA LEU A 62 -2.45 3.67 -10.26
C LEU A 62 -2.34 2.60 -11.35
N VAL A 63 -1.49 2.84 -12.37
CA VAL A 63 -1.20 1.84 -13.41
C VAL A 63 -0.59 0.57 -12.80
N ARG A 64 0.33 0.71 -11.82
CA ARG A 64 0.95 -0.42 -11.13
C ARG A 64 -0.07 -1.21 -10.30
N LEU A 65 -0.98 -0.54 -9.61
CA LEU A 65 -2.07 -1.16 -8.86
C LEU A 65 -2.99 -1.99 -9.77
N ILE A 66 -3.35 -1.46 -10.94
CA ILE A 66 -4.20 -2.17 -11.90
C ILE A 66 -3.50 -3.42 -12.43
N LYS A 67 -2.20 -3.35 -12.73
CA LYS A 67 -1.40 -4.52 -13.15
C LYS A 67 -1.31 -5.56 -12.03
N GLY A 68 -1.07 -5.13 -10.79
CA GLY A 68 -1.01 -6.03 -9.63
C GLY A 68 -2.32 -6.78 -9.37
N LYS A 69 -3.48 -6.10 -9.48
CA LYS A 69 -4.79 -6.77 -9.37
C LYS A 69 -5.04 -7.83 -10.45
N LYS A 70 -4.53 -7.61 -11.66
CA LYS A 70 -4.63 -8.62 -12.74
C LYS A 70 -3.78 -9.85 -12.44
N GLU A 71 -2.58 -9.68 -11.88
CA GLU A 71 -1.75 -10.80 -11.43
C GLU A 71 -2.36 -11.55 -10.26
N GLU A 72 -2.93 -10.86 -9.26
CA GLU A 72 -3.68 -11.49 -8.17
C GLU A 72 -4.85 -12.35 -8.68
N SER A 73 -5.62 -11.84 -9.65
CA SER A 73 -6.74 -12.60 -10.22
C SER A 73 -6.26 -13.83 -10.98
N ARG A 74 -5.13 -13.74 -11.70
CA ARG A 74 -4.51 -14.89 -12.36
C ARG A 74 -3.99 -15.91 -11.35
N LEU A 75 -3.26 -15.47 -10.31
CA LEU A 75 -2.78 -16.34 -9.25
C LEU A 75 -3.92 -17.05 -8.51
N LYS A 76 -5.03 -16.35 -8.19
CA LYS A 76 -6.21 -16.98 -7.58
C LYS A 76 -6.84 -18.04 -8.48
N LYS A 77 -6.89 -17.81 -9.80
CA LYS A 77 -7.38 -18.81 -10.76
C LYS A 77 -6.46 -20.02 -10.83
N THR A 78 -5.14 -19.81 -10.86
CA THR A 78 -4.14 -20.89 -10.85
C THR A 78 -4.23 -21.70 -9.56
N ILE A 79 -4.33 -21.05 -8.38
CA ILE A 79 -4.52 -21.77 -7.11
C ILE A 79 -5.82 -22.59 -7.12
N LYS A 80 -6.91 -22.03 -7.67
CA LYS A 80 -8.18 -22.76 -7.76
C LYS A 80 -8.09 -23.96 -8.70
N GLN A 81 -7.43 -23.81 -9.85
CA GLN A 81 -7.20 -24.90 -10.80
C GLN A 81 -6.29 -25.98 -10.20
N LEU A 82 -5.20 -25.61 -9.54
CA LEU A 82 -4.32 -26.58 -8.87
C LEU A 82 -5.04 -27.30 -7.73
N ASN A 83 -5.91 -26.63 -6.98
CA ASN A 83 -6.75 -27.28 -5.96
C ASN A 83 -7.79 -28.21 -6.57
N GLU A 84 -8.41 -27.84 -7.70
CA GLU A 84 -9.34 -28.72 -8.44
C GLU A 84 -8.60 -29.92 -9.05
N GLU A 85 -7.39 -29.75 -9.56
CA GLU A 85 -6.55 -30.84 -10.05
C GLU A 85 -6.07 -31.76 -8.92
N LEU A 86 -5.66 -31.20 -7.77
CA LEU A 86 -5.38 -31.99 -6.56
C LEU A 86 -6.64 -32.73 -6.08
N ALA A 87 -7.81 -32.08 -6.08
CA ALA A 87 -9.07 -32.71 -5.69
C ALA A 87 -9.55 -33.75 -6.71
N ALA A 88 -9.21 -33.62 -8.00
CA ALA A 88 -9.51 -34.60 -9.04
C ALA A 88 -8.53 -35.79 -9.01
N MET A 89 -7.27 -35.55 -8.67
CA MET A 89 -6.28 -36.61 -8.43
C MET A 89 -6.55 -37.33 -7.10
N SER A 90 -6.93 -36.59 -6.05
CA SER A 90 -7.38 -37.12 -4.77
C SER A 90 -8.78 -37.72 -4.85
N GLY A 91 -9.64 -37.29 -5.77
CA GLY A 91 -10.97 -37.88 -6.00
C GLY A 91 -10.93 -39.26 -6.64
N LYS A 92 -9.73 -39.75 -6.98
CA LYS A 92 -9.48 -41.15 -7.33
C LYS A 92 -9.01 -41.98 -6.12
N ALA A 93 -8.76 -41.33 -5.00
CA ALA A 93 -8.46 -41.90 -3.69
C ALA A 93 -9.48 -41.38 -2.67
N ASP A 94 -10.57 -42.14 -2.58
CA ASP A 94 -11.47 -42.18 -1.44
C ASP A 94 -12.78 -41.36 -1.51
N ALA A 95 -13.84 -42.17 -1.53
CA ALA A 95 -15.19 -41.92 -1.07
C ALA A 95 -15.21 -41.19 0.30
N PRO A 96 -16.34 -40.59 0.70
CA PRO A 96 -16.39 -39.50 1.66
C PRO A 96 -16.03 -40.01 3.06
N GLU A 97 -14.86 -39.65 3.57
CA GLU A 97 -14.57 -39.74 4.99
C GLU A 97 -15.03 -38.43 5.64
N GLU A 98 -16.21 -38.50 6.25
CA GLU A 98 -16.76 -37.44 7.09
C GLU A 98 -15.72 -37.05 8.15
N LEU A 99 -15.10 -35.88 8.00
CA LEU A 99 -14.19 -35.34 9.01
C LEU A 99 -14.96 -35.18 10.33
N PRO A 100 -14.50 -35.79 11.43
CA PRO A 100 -15.16 -35.66 12.73
C PRO A 100 -15.11 -34.20 13.16
N ARG A 101 -16.28 -33.67 13.56
CA ARG A 101 -16.43 -32.33 14.12
C ARG A 101 -15.56 -32.23 15.38
N LEU A 102 -14.42 -31.56 15.28
CA LEU A 102 -13.66 -31.07 16.43
C LEU A 102 -14.45 -29.96 17.11
N GLY A 103 -15.41 -30.37 17.92
CA GLY A 103 -16.32 -29.46 18.61
C GLY A 103 -17.01 -30.06 19.82
N GLU A 104 -16.57 -31.19 20.38
CA GLU A 104 -17.07 -31.70 21.67
C GLU A 104 -15.97 -32.45 22.43
N ALA A 105 -15.05 -31.70 23.04
CA ALA A 105 -14.19 -32.23 24.10
C ALA A 105 -13.90 -31.09 25.09
N GLY A 106 -14.92 -30.73 25.86
CA GLY A 106 -14.81 -29.65 26.85
C GLY A 106 -16.10 -29.40 27.62
N SER A 107 -16.90 -30.44 27.89
CA SER A 107 -18.04 -30.36 28.80
C SER A 107 -18.48 -31.76 29.15
N GLU A 108 -17.87 -32.35 30.18
CA GLU A 108 -18.59 -33.10 31.23
C GLU A 108 -17.58 -33.63 32.24
N GLY A 109 -17.67 -33.06 33.44
CA GLY A 109 -16.87 -33.37 34.62
C GLY A 109 -17.44 -32.67 35.84
N ALA A 110 -18.77 -32.71 35.99
CA ALA A 110 -19.42 -32.64 37.29
C ALA A 110 -19.02 -33.93 38.05
N THR A 111 -18.79 -34.03 39.37
CA THR A 111 -19.54 -33.48 40.50
C THR A 111 -18.91 -33.97 41.84
N VAL A 112 -19.03 -33.18 42.93
CA VAL A 112 -19.11 -33.53 44.40
C VAL A 112 -17.77 -33.89 45.10
N GLU A 113 -17.33 -33.33 46.25
CA GLU A 113 -17.93 -33.27 47.60
C GLU A 113 -17.54 -32.02 48.43
N ASN A 114 -18.53 -31.54 49.19
CA ASN A 114 -18.49 -30.60 50.33
C ASN A 114 -18.28 -31.43 51.63
N PRO A 115 -17.84 -30.89 52.79
CA PRO A 115 -18.48 -29.78 53.51
C PRO A 115 -17.56 -28.64 53.98
#